data_AF-A0A0R0JRT2-F1
#
_entry.id   AF-A0A0R0JRT2-F1
#
_cell.length_a   1.000
_cell.length_b   1.000
_cell.length_c   1.000
_cell.angle_alpha   90.00
_cell.angle_beta   90.00
_cell.angle_gamma   90.00
#
_symmetry.space_group_name_H-M   'P 1'
#
loop_
_entity.id
_entity.type
_entity.pdbx_description
1 polymer ?
#
loop_
_entity_poly.entity_id
_entity_poly.type
_entity_poly.pdbx_seq_one_letter_code
_entity_poly.pdbx_strand_id
1 'polypeptide(L)' 'MMETGDINQPEPLKQVWCEKKQAAVHEEMNRMNQLPANSAYATHRMKVLNKILQLMSVQVDHSLFISHRLLGHMLCIPF' A
#
# COMPACT_ATOMS: atom_id res chain seq x y z
N MET A 1 -19.55 18.72 -19.05
CA MET A 1 -18.54 17.70 -19.35
C MET A 1 -17.57 17.72 -18.19
N MET A 2 -17.53 16.69 -17.35
CA MET A 2 -16.61 16.64 -16.21
C MET A 2 -15.26 16.22 -16.77
N GLU A 3 -14.34 17.18 -16.87
CA GLU A 3 -12.97 16.92 -17.28
C GLU A 3 -12.37 15.85 -16.37
N THR A 4 -12.10 14.69 -16.95
CA THR A 4 -11.25 13.66 -16.36
C THR A 4 -9.84 14.23 -16.41
N GLY A 5 -9.47 14.97 -15.36
CA GLY A 5 -8.15 15.56 -15.24
C GLY A 5 -7.08 14.50 -15.41
N ASP A 6 -6.30 14.67 -16.48
CA ASP A 6 -5.13 13.89 -16.81
C ASP A 6 -4.17 13.80 -15.61
N ILE A 7 -3.99 12.58 -15.10
CA ILE A 7 -2.91 12.24 -14.16
C ILE A 7 -1.59 12.18 -14.97
N ASN A 8 -1.15 13.32 -15.49
CA ASN A 8 0.13 13.47 -16.18
C ASN A 8 1.04 14.36 -15.32
N GLN A 9 1.80 13.74 -14.41
CA GLN A 9 3.13 14.20 -13.97
C GLN A 9 3.74 13.14 -13.02
N PRO A 10 4.80 12.42 -13.48
CA PRO A 10 5.41 11.32 -12.74
C PRO A 10 6.35 11.83 -11.63
N GLU A 11 6.45 11.05 -10.56
CA GLU A 11 7.42 11.11 -9.44
C GLU A 11 7.10 11.94 -8.18
N PRO A 12 6.98 13.29 -8.12
CA PRO A 12 6.76 13.96 -6.83
C PRO A 12 5.35 13.75 -6.25
N LEU A 13 4.32 13.76 -7.10
CA LEU A 13 2.93 13.69 -6.65
C LEU A 13 2.59 12.36 -5.99
N LYS A 14 3.17 11.26 -6.49
CA LYS A 14 2.98 9.93 -5.90
C LYS A 14 3.56 9.86 -4.49
N GLN A 15 4.75 10.43 -4.28
CA GLN A 15 5.38 10.47 -2.97
C GLN A 15 4.55 11.30 -1.99
N VAL A 16 4.20 12.54 -2.34
CA VAL A 16 3.38 13.42 -1.48
C VAL A 16 2.02 12.78 -1.18
N TRP A 17 1.43 12.09 -2.16
CA TRP A 17 0.18 11.36 -1.97
C TRP A 17 0.32 10.16 -1.02
N CYS A 18 1.40 9.40 -1.14
CA CYS A 18 1.73 8.30 -0.22
C CYS A 18 1.95 8.82 1.20
N GLU A 19 2.74 9.88 1.36
CA GLU A 19 3.01 10.52 2.65
C GLU A 19 1.73 11.04 3.31
N LYS A 20 0.86 11.73 2.55
CA LYS A 20 -0.44 12.21 3.05
C LYS A 20 -1.34 11.06 3.52
N LYS A 21 -1.41 9.98 2.75
CA LYS A 21 -2.18 8.79 3.15
C LYS A 21 -1.60 8.13 4.39
N GLN A 22 -0.27 8.03 4.48
CA GLN A 22 0.41 7.45 5.63
C GLN A 22 0.17 8.29 6.88
N ALA A 23 0.21 9.62 6.78
CA ALA A 23 -0.14 10.53 7.87
C ALA A 23 -1.58 10.33 8.36
N ALA A 24 -2.54 10.19 7.43
CA ALA A 24 -3.94 9.94 7.79
C ALA A 24 -4.13 8.59 8.52
N VAL A 25 -3.38 7.55 8.11
CA VAL A 25 -3.40 6.25 8.80
C VAL A 25 -2.81 6.37 10.21
N HIS A 26 -1.70 7.10 10.38
CA HIS A 26 -1.11 7.32 11.71
C HIS A 26 -2.02 8.14 12.64
N GLU A 27 -2.70 9.17 12.14
CA GLU A 27 -3.67 9.93 12.92
C GLU A 27 -4.78 9.02 13.46
N GLU A 28 -5.30 8.12 12.61
CA GLU A 28 -6.29 7.14 13.03
C GLU A 28 -5.73 6.13 14.04
N MET A 29 -4.49 5.66 13.86
CA MET A 29 -3.85 4.78 14.84
C MET A 29 -3.73 5.44 16.20
N ASN A 30 -3.40 6.73 16.25
CA ASN A 30 -3.35 7.50 17.49
C ASN A 30 -4.73 7.61 18.14
N ARG A 31 -5.79 7.87 17.37
CA ARG A 31 -7.18 7.83 17.88
C ARG A 31 -7.52 6.47 18.46
N MET A 32 -7.10 5.38 17.81
CA MET A 32 -7.36 4.01 18.30
C MET A 32 -6.57 3.68 19.57
N ASN A 33 -5.36 4.21 19.73
CA ASN A 33 -4.56 4.02 20.95
C ASN A 33 -5.14 4.72 22.19
N GLN A 34 -6.02 5.70 22.00
CA GLN A 34 -6.75 6.34 23.09
C GLN A 34 -7.93 5.51 23.58
N LEU A 35 -8.36 4.51 22.81
CA LEU A 35 -9.43 3.60 23.19
C LEU A 35 -8.91 2.51 24.13
N PRO A 36 -9.76 1.99 25.02
CA PRO A 36 -9.34 0.94 25.93
C PRO A 36 -9.01 -0.34 25.14
N ALA A 37 -7.88 -0.97 25.50
CA ALA A 37 -7.33 -2.13 24.80
C ALA A 37 -8.25 -3.37 24.81
N ASN A 38 -9.26 -3.39 25.67
CA ASN A 38 -10.27 -4.45 25.73
C ASN A 38 -11.34 -4.33 24.63
N SER A 39 -11.37 -3.22 23.87
CA SER A 39 -12.32 -3.04 22.79
C SER A 39 -11.94 -3.95 21.61
N ALA A 40 -12.84 -4.88 21.29
CA ALA A 40 -12.73 -5.72 20.11
C ALA A 40 -12.62 -4.87 18.82
N TYR A 41 -13.35 -3.74 18.78
CA TYR A 41 -13.30 -2.81 17.66
C TYR A 41 -11.93 -2.13 17.54
N ALA A 42 -11.38 -1.59 18.63
CA ALA A 42 -10.06 -0.95 18.63
C ALA A 42 -8.98 -1.94 18.16
N THR A 43 -9.01 -3.17 18.68
CA THR A 43 -8.09 -4.24 18.29
C THR A 43 -8.21 -4.59 16.81
N HIS A 44 -9.43 -4.80 16.32
CA HIS A 44 -9.68 -5.09 14.91
C HIS A 44 -9.20 -3.96 14.00
N ARG A 45 -9.57 -2.72 14.34
CA ARG A 45 -9.22 -1.53 13.58
C ARG A 45 -7.70 -1.33 13.53
N MET A 46 -7.00 -1.55 14.64
CA MET A 46 -5.54 -1.48 14.70
C MET A 46 -4.88 -2.50 13.77
N LYS A 47 -5.40 -3.74 13.70
CA LYS A 47 -4.89 -4.76 12.75
C LYS A 47 -5.08 -4.32 11.30
N VAL A 48 -6.22 -3.74 10.97
CA VAL A 48 -6.52 -3.23 9.62
C VAL A 48 -5.57 -2.08 9.25
N LEU A 49 -5.37 -1.11 10.13
CA LEU A 49 -4.48 0.03 9.88
C LEU A 49 -3.03 -0.43 9.68
N ASN A 50 -2.56 -1.37 10.50
CA ASN A 50 -1.25 -1.99 10.30
C ASN A 50 -1.13 -2.70 8.95
N LYS A 51 -2.18 -3.41 8.52
CA LYS A 51 -2.19 -4.05 7.20
C LYS A 51 -2.12 -3.01 6.08
N ILE A 52 -2.83 -1.89 6.21
CA ILE A 52 -2.78 -0.79 5.23
C ILE A 52 -1.37 -0.21 5.14
N LEU A 53 -0.71 0.08 6.28
CA LEU A 53 0.66 0.58 6.30
C LEU A 53 1.64 -0.38 5.60
N GLN A 54 1.52 -1.69 5.89
CA GLN A 54 2.34 -2.70 5.22
C GLN A 54 2.12 -2.69 3.71
N LEU A 55 0.86 -2.67 3.26
CA LEU A 55 0.56 -2.62 1.83
C LEU A 55 1.07 -1.35 1.14
N MET A 56 1.12 -0.22 1.85
CA MET A 56 1.70 1.03 1.34
C MET A 56 3.23 0.98 1.25
N SER A 57 3.89 0.26 2.17
CA SER A 57 5.35 0.05 2.13
C SER A 57 5.80 -0.95 1.07
N VAL A 58 4.90 -1.84 0.62
CA VAL A 58 5.20 -2.73 -0.50
C VAL A 58 5.25 -1.87 -1.76
N GLN A 59 6.47 -1.55 -2.19
CA GLN A 59 6.71 -1.11 -3.54
C GLN A 59 6.25 -2.25 -4.46
N VAL A 60 5.11 -2.06 -5.10
CA VAL A 60 4.73 -2.86 -6.25
C VAL A 60 5.70 -2.48 -7.36
N ASP A 61 6.87 -3.12 -7.34
CA ASP A 61 7.76 -3.16 -8.49
C ASP A 61 6.97 -3.86 -9.60
N HIS A 62 6.26 -3.06 -10.39
CA HIS A 62 5.54 -3.53 -11.57
C HIS A 62 6.48 -4.30 -12.51
N SER A 63 7.80 -4.11 -12.39
CA SER A 63 8.85 -4.85 -13.09
C SER A 63 9.04 -6.30 -12.59
N LEU A 64 8.87 -6.60 -11.30
CA LEU A 64 9.13 -7.94 -10.78
C LEU A 64 7.98 -8.93 -11.05
N PHE A 65 6.74 -8.43 -11.13
CA PHE A 65 5.61 -9.28 -11.55
C PHE A 65 5.70 -9.72 -13.01
N ILE A 66 6.32 -8.91 -13.88
CA ILE A 66 6.62 -9.32 -15.26
C ILE A 66 7.82 -10.27 -15.29
N SER A 67 8.83 -10.04 -14.44
CA SER A 67 10.06 -10.84 -14.44
C SER A 67 9.88 -12.25 -13.89
N HIS A 68 9.06 -12.47 -12.85
CA HIS A 68 8.81 -13.82 -12.35
C HIS A 68 7.97 -14.67 -13.33
N ARG A 69 7.20 -14.03 -14.22
CA ARG A 69 6.49 -14.74 -15.30
C ARG A 69 7.39 -15.09 -16.48
N LEU A 70 8.48 -14.35 -16.70
CA LEU A 70 9.47 -14.65 -17.75
C LEU A 70 10.53 -15.67 -17.30
N LEU A 71 10.95 -15.65 -16.03
CA LEU A 71 11.93 -16.61 -15.52
C LEU A 71 11.39 -18.05 -15.38
N GLY A 72 10.07 -18.22 -15.21
CA GLY A 72 9.43 -19.54 -15.19
C GLY A 72 9.44 -20.28 -16.53
N HIS A 73 9.68 -19.61 -17.65
CA HIS A 73 9.72 -20.24 -18.98
C HIS A 73 11.13 -20.60 -19.46
N MET A 74 12.20 -20.26 -18.73
CA MET A 74 13.58 -20.53 -19.17
C MET A 74 14.25 -21.74 -18.48
N LEU A 75 13.59 -22.40 -17.53
CA LEU A 75 14.16 -23.57 -16.84
C LEU A 75 13.54 -24.91 -17.27
N CYS A 76 12.78 -24.94 -18.36
CA CYS A 76 12.45 -26.20 -19.04
C CYS A 76 13.48 -26.45 -20.15
N ILE A 77 14.73 -26.73 -19.77
CA ILE A 77 15.69 -27.42 -20.64
C ILE A 77 15.76 -28.86 -20.10
N PRO A 78 15.01 -29.81 -20.68
CA PRO A 78 15.22 -31.22 -20.40
C PRO A 78 16.51 -31.64 -21.11
N PHE A 79 17.46 -32.14 -20.33
CA PHE A 79 18.58 -32.93 -20.83
C PHE A 79 18.14 -34.38 -20.99
#